data_AF-A0AA88PL67-F1
#
_entry.id   AF-A0AA88PL67-F1
#
_cell.length_a   1.000
_cell.length_b   1.000
_cell.length_c   1.000
_cell.angle_alpha   90.00
_cell.angle_beta   90.00
_cell.angle_gamma   90.00
#
_symmetry.space_group_name_H-M   'P 1'
#
loop_
_entity.id
_entity.type
_entity.pdbx_description
1 polymer ?
#
loop_
_entity_poly.entity_id
_entity_poly.type
_entity_poly.pdbx_seq_one_letter_code
_entity_poly.pdbx_strand_id
1 'polypeptide(L)'
;MTITVYYSSVSGSREVKQHQTEIFQFLDSKKLKYFAMDIARSADVKEEMRKKVGNPSAMPPQVFNGDKYCGDYQKFFDAVEDGKPEAFFKL
;
A
#
# COMPACT_ATOMS: atom_id res chain seq x y z
N MET A 1 9.65 -4.30 -12.43
CA MET A 1 8.99 -3.22 -11.67
C MET A 1 7.54 -3.59 -11.57
N THR A 2 7.11 -3.97 -10.37
CA THR A 2 5.78 -4.54 -10.15
C THR A 2 5.30 -3.99 -8.82
N ILE A 3 4.36 -3.04 -8.87
CA ILE A 3 3.80 -2.45 -7.65
C ILE A 3 2.81 -3.45 -7.07
N THR A 4 2.94 -3.76 -5.79
CA THR A 4 1.98 -4.57 -5.04
C THR A 4 1.45 -3.74 -3.88
N VAL A 5 0.13 -3.61 -3.81
CA VAL A 5 -0.57 -2.89 -2.75
C VAL A 5 -1.37 -3.90 -1.95
N TYR A 6 -0.97 -4.13 -0.70
CA TYR A 6 -1.80 -4.85 0.25
C TYR A 6 -2.87 -3.89 0.79
N TYR A 7 -4.12 -4.27 0.61
CA TYR A 7 -5.29 -3.51 1.02
C TYR A 7 -6.32 -4.45 1.68
N SER A 8 -7.38 -3.89 2.23
CA SER A 8 -8.50 -4.60 2.81
C SER A 8 -9.79 -4.10 2.17
N SER A 9 -10.52 -4.99 1.49
CA SER A 9 -11.86 -4.68 0.98
C SER A 9 -12.88 -4.51 2.10
N VAL A 10 -12.66 -5.21 3.23
CA VAL A 10 -13.48 -5.11 4.44
C VAL A 10 -12.69 -4.36 5.51
N SER A 11 -13.09 -3.13 5.79
CA SER A 11 -12.53 -2.33 6.88
C SER A 11 -13.64 -1.57 7.59
N GLY A 12 -13.64 -1.63 8.93
CA GLY A 12 -14.51 -0.79 9.76
C GLY A 12 -14.01 0.65 9.93
N SER A 13 -12.74 0.91 9.60
CA SER A 13 -12.13 2.24 9.72
C SER A 13 -12.32 3.04 8.43
N ARG A 14 -12.93 4.23 8.57
CA ARG A 14 -13.05 5.21 7.47
C ARG A 14 -11.68 5.70 7.01
N GLU A 15 -10.78 5.94 7.95
CA GLU A 15 -9.41 6.40 7.69
C GLU A 15 -8.64 5.39 6.83
N VAL A 16 -8.67 4.10 7.19
CA VAL A 16 -8.02 3.05 6.38
C VAL A 16 -8.59 3.02 4.96
N LYS A 17 -9.92 3.16 4.80
CA LYS A 17 -10.54 3.20 3.47
C LYS A 17 -10.05 4.40 2.66
N GLN A 18 -9.97 5.57 3.28
CA GLN A 18 -9.48 6.78 2.65
C GLN A 18 -8.02 6.62 2.19
N HIS A 19 -7.14 6.18 3.09
CA HIS A 19 -5.72 5.96 2.81
C HIS A 19 -5.47 4.99 1.65
N GLN A 20 -6.21 3.88 1.61
CA GLN A 20 -6.14 2.93 0.50
C GLN A 20 -6.61 3.57 -0.82
N THR A 21 -7.70 4.33 -0.77
CA THR A 21 -8.31 4.97 -1.94
C THR A 21 -7.35 5.97 -2.58
N GLU A 22 -6.67 6.78 -1.78
CA GLU A 22 -5.72 7.79 -2.29
C GLU A 22 -4.52 7.15 -2.99
N ILE A 23 -3.97 6.06 -2.44
CA ILE A 23 -2.89 5.31 -3.10
C ILE A 23 -3.37 4.73 -4.44
N PHE A 24 -4.56 4.11 -4.49
CA PHE A 24 -5.10 3.57 -5.73
C PHE A 24 -5.37 4.68 -6.76
N GLN A 25 -5.99 5.80 -6.35
CA GLN A 25 -6.23 6.95 -7.22
C GLN A 25 -4.93 7.51 -7.79
N PHE A 26 -3.87 7.60 -6.99
CA PHE A 26 -2.57 8.03 -7.46
C PHE A 26 -2.02 7.07 -8.53
N LEU A 27 -2.01 5.77 -8.25
CA LEU A 27 -1.54 4.75 -9.20
C LEU A 27 -2.32 4.77 -10.51
N ASP A 28 -3.65 4.85 -10.43
CA ASP A 28 -4.55 4.94 -11.57
C ASP A 28 -4.32 6.21 -12.39
N SER A 29 -4.15 7.36 -11.73
CA SER A 29 -3.88 8.66 -12.37
C SER A 29 -2.56 8.63 -13.17
N LYS A 30 -1.56 7.91 -12.67
CA LYS A 30 -0.26 7.71 -13.31
C LYS A 30 -0.25 6.54 -14.30
N LYS A 31 -1.37 5.81 -14.44
CA LYS A 31 -1.52 4.61 -15.27
C LYS A 31 -0.48 3.53 -14.94
N LEU A 32 -0.10 3.44 -13.67
CA LEU A 32 0.84 2.44 -13.19
C LEU A 32 0.12 1.11 -13.01
N LYS A 33 0.72 0.02 -13.50
CA LYS A 33 0.19 -1.32 -13.26
C LYS A 33 0.56 -1.78 -11.85
N TYR A 34 -0.41 -2.26 -11.10
CA TYR A 34 -0.22 -2.80 -9.77
C TYR A 34 -1.04 -4.07 -9.52
N PHE A 35 -0.59 -4.85 -8.55
CA PHE A 35 -1.34 -5.97 -7.98
C PHE A 35 -1.97 -5.55 -6.66
N ALA A 36 -3.28 -5.66 -6.54
CA ALA A 36 -4.01 -5.41 -5.31
C ALA A 36 -4.21 -6.72 -4.54
N MET A 37 -3.60 -6.84 -3.37
CA MET A 37 -3.67 -8.02 -2.51
C MET A 37 -4.62 -7.76 -1.34
N ASP A 38 -5.79 -8.41 -1.38
CA ASP A 38 -6.84 -8.20 -0.38
C ASP A 38 -6.62 -9.07 0.86
N ILE A 39 -6.16 -8.45 1.95
CA ILE A 39 -5.90 -9.11 3.23
C ILE A 39 -7.19 -9.52 3.95
N ALA A 40 -8.36 -8.99 3.56
CA ALA A 40 -9.63 -9.37 4.18
C ALA A 40 -10.08 -10.78 3.78
N ARG A 41 -9.63 -11.25 2.61
CA ARG A 41 -10.07 -12.53 2.02
C ARG A 41 -9.19 -13.71 2.45
N SER A 42 -7.97 -13.47 2.92
CA SER A 42 -7.05 -14.52 3.33
C SER A 42 -6.18 -14.08 4.50
N ALA A 43 -6.21 -14.88 5.57
CA ALA A 43 -5.33 -14.68 6.72
C ALA A 43 -3.85 -14.86 6.34
N ASP A 44 -3.54 -15.75 5.40
CA ASP A 44 -2.18 -15.98 4.92
C ASP A 44 -1.60 -14.74 4.24
N VAL A 45 -2.41 -14.04 3.42
CA VAL A 45 -2.00 -12.79 2.76
C VAL A 45 -1.76 -11.68 3.79
N LYS A 46 -2.58 -11.62 4.84
CA LYS A 46 -2.39 -10.69 5.96
C LYS A 46 -1.10 -10.97 6.72
N GLU A 47 -0.82 -12.24 7.00
CA GLU A 47 0.42 -12.65 7.65
C GLU A 47 1.64 -12.38 6.77
N GLU A 48 1.55 -12.68 5.47
CA GLU A 48 2.60 -12.41 4.49
C GLU A 48 2.94 -10.91 4.48
N MET A 49 1.93 -10.04 4.40
CA MET A 49 2.11 -8.58 4.50
C MET A 49 2.87 -8.21 5.77
N ARG A 50 2.42 -8.69 6.94
CA ARG A 50 3.06 -8.38 8.24
C ARG A 50 4.50 -8.89 8.33
N LYS A 51 4.75 -10.09 7.81
CA LYS A 51 6.09 -10.71 7.73
C LYS A 51 7.01 -9.90 6.82
N LYS A 52 6.54 -9.50 5.63
CA LYS A 52 7.28 -8.68 4.66
C LYS A 52 7.58 -7.27 5.18
N VAL A 53 6.65 -6.67 5.92
CA VAL A 53 6.85 -5.37 6.59
C VAL A 53 7.78 -5.52 7.81
N GLY A 54 7.83 -6.70 8.43
CA GLY A 54 8.52 -6.92 9.70
C GLY A 54 7.76 -6.35 10.91
N ASN A 55 6.46 -6.07 10.75
CA ASN A 55 5.61 -5.51 11.81
C ASN A 55 4.33 -6.35 11.96
N PRO A 56 4.16 -7.09 13.08
CA PRO A 56 2.96 -7.88 13.37
C PRO A 56 1.65 -7.08 13.44
N SER A 57 1.74 -5.78 13.68
CA SER A 57 0.61 -4.86 13.80
C SER A 57 0.44 -3.98 12.56
N ALA A 58 1.14 -4.27 11.46
CA ALA A 58 0.97 -3.53 10.21
C ALA A 58 -0.50 -3.54 9.75
N MET A 59 -0.97 -2.34 9.41
CA MET A 59 -2.31 -2.09 8.89
C MET A 59 -2.22 -1.67 7.43
N PRO A 60 -3.20 -2.03 6.58
CA PRO A 60 -3.23 -1.56 5.21
C PRO A 60 -3.49 -0.04 5.15
N PRO A 61 -3.05 0.65 4.08
CA PRO A 61 -2.35 0.09 2.92
C PRO A 61 -0.85 -0.14 3.18
N GLN A 62 -0.29 -1.16 2.53
CA GLN A 62 1.16 -1.43 2.52
C GLN A 62 1.64 -1.66 1.09
N VAL A 63 2.66 -0.91 0.65
CA VAL A 63 3.09 -0.88 -0.75
C VAL A 63 4.49 -1.46 -0.91
N PHE A 64 4.67 -2.27 -1.95
CA PHE A 64 5.93 -2.86 -2.36
C PHE A 64 6.16 -2.61 -3.85
N ASN A 65 7.43 -2.54 -4.27
CA ASN A 65 7.84 -2.59 -5.66
C ASN A 65 8.81 -3.77 -5.85
N GLY A 66 8.29 -4.87 -6.43
CA GLY A 66 8.95 -6.17 -6.34
C GLY A 66 9.09 -6.60 -4.88
N ASP A 67 10.31 -6.94 -4.46
CA ASP A 67 10.60 -7.33 -3.07
C ASP A 67 10.95 -6.14 -2.16
N LYS A 68 11.01 -4.91 -2.72
CA LYS A 68 11.37 -3.72 -1.95
C LYS A 68 10.12 -3.12 -1.32
N TYR A 69 10.10 -3.07 0.00
CA TYR A 69 9.08 -2.33 0.73
C TYR A 69 9.19 -0.83 0.45
N CYS A 70 8.11 -0.23 -0.04
CA CYS A 70 8.01 1.22 -0.32
C CYS A 70 7.63 1.96 0.96
N GLY A 71 6.53 1.54 1.59
CA GLY A 71 6.04 2.12 2.82
C GLY A 71 4.55 1.87 3.06
N ASP A 72 4.08 2.44 4.16
CA ASP A 72 2.68 2.59 4.50
C ASP A 72 2.13 3.90 3.95
N TYR A 73 0.89 4.25 4.33
CA TYR A 73 0.28 5.50 3.90
C TYR A 73 1.02 6.75 4.38
N GLN A 74 1.55 6.78 5.61
CA GLN A 74 2.23 7.97 6.13
C GLN A 74 3.43 8.33 5.26
N LYS A 75 4.24 7.33 4.88
CA LYS A 75 5.36 7.56 3.95
C LYS A 75 4.93 8.03 2.57
N PHE A 76 3.77 7.60 2.09
CA PHE A 76 3.21 8.09 0.83
C PHE A 76 2.79 9.56 0.98
N PHE A 77 2.08 9.89 2.05
CA PHE A 77 1.66 11.25 2.36
C PHE A 77 2.86 12.21 2.47
N ASP A 78 3.90 11.83 3.21
CA ASP A 78 5.12 12.63 3.34
C ASP A 78 5.77 12.89 1.96
N ALA A 79 5.80 11.88 1.09
CA ALA A 79 6.33 12.02 -0.27
C ALA A 79 5.44 12.92 -1.17
N VAL A 80 4.13 12.94 -0.95
CA VAL A 80 3.20 13.86 -1.63
C VAL A 80 3.45 15.30 -1.18
N GLU A 81 3.59 15.52 0.13
CA GLU A 81 3.88 16.84 0.71
C GLU A 81 5.24 17.39 0.24
N ASP A 82 6.24 16.52 0.10
CA ASP A 82 7.55 16.84 -0.47
C ASP A 82 7.52 17.06 -2.01
N GLY A 83 6.35 16.91 -2.65
CA GLY A 83 6.17 17.05 -4.09
C GLY A 83 6.85 15.95 -4.92
N LYS A 84 7.16 14.79 -4.30
CA LYS A 84 7.86 13.65 -4.92
C LYS A 84 7.14 12.31 -4.68
N PRO A 85 5.84 12.19 -4.97
CA PRO A 85 5.09 10.98 -4.69
C PRO A 85 5.58 9.75 -5.48
N GLU A 86 6.21 9.93 -6.64
CA GLU A 86 6.81 8.84 -7.40
C GLU A 86 8.00 8.18 -6.67
N ALA A 87 8.74 8.96 -5.87
CA ALA A 87 9.89 8.46 -5.11
C ALA A 87 9.46 7.43 -4.06
N PHE A 88 8.25 7.55 -3.50
CA PHE A 88 7.68 6.56 -2.61
C PHE A 88 7.60 5.17 -3.27
N PHE A 89 7.20 5.10 -4.53
CA PHE A 89 7.07 3.84 -5.27
C PHE A 89 8.42 3.28 -5.75
N LYS A 90 9.54 3.96 -5.44
CA LYS A 90 10.90 3.57 -5.87
C LYS A 90 10.99 3.37 -7.38
N LEU A 91 10.33 4.26 -8.12
CA LEU A 91 10.37 4.35 -9.59
C LEU A 91 11.64 5.05 -10.07
#